data_AF-A0A3D4EEZ1-F1
#
_entry.id   AF-A0A3D4EEZ1-F1
#
_cell.length_a   1.000
_cell.length_b   1.000
_cell.length_c   1.000
_cell.angle_alpha   90.00
_cell.angle_beta   90.00
_cell.angle_gamma   90.00
#
_symmetry.space_group_name_H-M   'P 1'
#
loop_
_entity.id
_entity.type
_entity.pdbx_description
1 polymer ?
#
loop_
_entity_poly.entity_id
_entity_poly.type
_entity_poly.pdbx_seq_one_letter_code
_entity_poly.pdbx_strand_id
1 'polypeptide(L)'
;MSYDLTDKMLFSADAFGTFGALNGHLFNDEVDFFTDYLDEARRYYTNIVGKYGTQVQAVLKKAAGLELNYVCPLHGFVWRSHFGDFLDKYLKWSSYTPEENGVMIAYASVYGHTENTVNILACKLAERGVKTKVFDTSVTPASYILSNAFKYSHMVLASTTYNAGIF
;
A
#
# COMPACT_ATOMS: atom_id res chain seq x y z
N MET A 1 -18.87 8.25 6.11
CA MET A 1 -18.09 8.74 7.27
C MET A 1 -18.99 9.58 8.13
N SER A 2 -18.89 9.39 9.44
CA SER A 2 -19.64 10.15 10.46
C SER A 2 -18.67 10.55 11.57
N TYR A 3 -18.91 11.68 12.21
CA TYR A 3 -18.06 12.20 13.27
C TYR A 3 -18.90 12.50 14.50
N ASP A 4 -18.51 11.95 15.64
CA ASP A 4 -19.12 12.29 16.93
C ASP A 4 -18.40 13.50 17.55
N LEU A 5 -19.17 14.55 17.79
CA LEU A 5 -18.69 15.81 18.36
C LEU A 5 -18.33 15.68 19.85
N THR A 6 -18.94 14.73 20.57
CA THR A 6 -18.78 14.57 22.02
C THR A 6 -17.46 13.89 22.32
N ASP A 7 -17.28 12.69 21.79
CA ASP A 7 -16.09 11.87 22.05
C ASP A 7 -14.94 12.14 21.06
N LYS A 8 -15.16 13.01 20.07
CA LYS A 8 -14.21 13.33 18.99
C LYS A 8 -13.80 12.08 18.19
N MET A 9 -14.78 11.24 17.88
CA MET A 9 -14.58 9.96 17.19
C MET A 9 -14.96 10.06 15.71
N LEU A 10 -14.05 9.66 14.83
CA LEU A 10 -14.31 9.53 13.40
C LEU A 10 -14.63 8.09 13.04
N PHE A 11 -15.86 7.82 12.62
CA PHE A 11 -16.24 6.54 11.99
C PHE A 11 -15.95 6.61 10.49
N SER A 12 -14.82 6.05 10.08
CA SER A 12 -14.19 6.30 8.79
C SER A 12 -14.65 5.37 7.65
N ALA A 13 -15.51 4.38 7.95
CA ALA A 13 -15.90 3.34 7.00
C ALA A 13 -14.66 2.61 6.44
N ASP A 14 -14.52 2.53 5.12
CA ASP A 14 -13.35 1.89 4.46
C ASP A 14 -12.07 2.73 4.54
N ALA A 15 -12.16 4.03 4.87
CA ALA A 15 -10.95 4.83 5.04
C ALA A 15 -10.20 4.37 6.30
N PHE A 16 -8.88 4.32 6.20
CA PHE A 16 -7.94 3.84 7.23
C PHE A 16 -8.07 2.34 7.53
N GLY A 17 -8.62 1.56 6.58
CA GLY A 17 -8.74 0.12 6.68
C GLY A 17 -7.41 -0.63 6.55
N THR A 18 -7.36 -1.85 7.08
CA THR A 18 -6.22 -2.79 6.96
C THR A 18 -6.75 -4.22 6.76
N PHE A 19 -6.10 -5.00 5.90
CA PHE A 19 -6.41 -6.43 5.76
C PHE A 19 -5.82 -7.25 6.91
N GLY A 20 -6.45 -8.38 7.22
CA GLY A 20 -5.95 -9.35 8.20
C GLY A 20 -6.85 -9.50 9.41
N ALA A 21 -6.55 -10.54 10.20
CA ALA A 21 -7.18 -10.74 11.49
C ALA A 21 -6.48 -9.90 12.56
N LEU A 22 -7.26 -9.41 13.53
CA LEU A 22 -6.78 -8.58 14.63
C LEU A 22 -5.97 -9.34 15.67
N ASN A 23 -5.98 -10.68 15.62
CA ASN A 23 -5.24 -11.53 16.55
C ASN A 23 -5.50 -11.21 18.04
N GLY A 24 -6.69 -10.72 18.37
CA GLY A 24 -7.09 -10.38 19.75
C GLY A 24 -6.85 -8.92 20.16
N HIS A 25 -6.27 -8.09 19.32
CA HIS A 25 -5.95 -6.69 19.60
C HIS A 25 -6.88 -5.74 18.84
N LEU A 26 -7.57 -4.84 19.53
CA LEU A 26 -8.51 -3.91 18.90
C LEU A 26 -7.84 -2.59 18.55
N PHE A 27 -6.88 -2.15 19.35
CA PHE A 27 -6.31 -0.81 19.26
C PHE A 27 -4.92 -0.80 18.63
N ASN A 28 -4.61 0.29 17.94
CA ASN A 28 -3.35 0.43 17.20
C ASN A 28 -2.09 0.38 18.08
N ASP A 29 -2.20 0.79 19.35
CA ASP A 29 -1.10 0.80 20.33
C ASP A 29 -0.85 -0.54 21.02
N GLU A 30 -1.67 -1.55 20.75
CA GLU A 30 -1.50 -2.91 21.29
C GLU A 30 -0.59 -3.78 20.41
N VAL A 31 -0.19 -3.27 19.24
CA VAL A 31 0.60 -3.97 18.23
C VAL A 31 1.68 -3.06 17.66
N ASP A 32 2.71 -3.64 17.04
CA ASP A 32 3.63 -2.86 16.20
C ASP A 32 3.03 -2.69 14.80
N PHE A 33 2.08 -1.74 14.67
CA PHE A 33 1.34 -1.53 13.42
C PHE A 33 2.26 -1.28 12.22
N PHE A 34 3.31 -0.47 12.41
CA PHE A 34 4.18 -0.07 11.31
C PHE A 34 5.10 -1.18 10.83
N THR A 35 5.48 -2.10 11.71
CA THR A 35 6.25 -3.28 11.35
C THR A 35 5.35 -4.39 10.80
N ASP A 36 4.25 -4.70 11.48
CA ASP A 36 3.48 -5.94 11.24
C ASP A 36 2.33 -5.77 10.24
N TYR A 37 1.75 -4.57 10.15
CA TYR A 37 0.47 -4.36 9.46
C TYR A 37 0.50 -3.31 8.36
N LEU A 38 1.53 -2.46 8.29
CA LEU A 38 1.61 -1.38 7.30
C LEU A 38 1.55 -1.88 5.85
N ASP A 39 2.19 -3.03 5.55
CA ASP A 39 2.14 -3.61 4.20
C ASP A 39 0.72 -4.06 3.82
N GLU A 40 -0.05 -4.57 4.78
CA GLU A 40 -1.46 -4.94 4.59
C GLU A 40 -2.38 -3.71 4.54
N ALA A 41 -2.07 -2.65 5.28
CA ALA A 41 -2.79 -1.37 5.20
C ALA A 41 -2.59 -0.71 3.83
N ARG A 42 -1.36 -0.74 3.30
CA ARG A 42 -1.04 -0.31 1.93
C ARG A 42 -1.75 -1.18 0.90
N ARG A 43 -1.77 -2.51 1.11
CA ARG A 43 -2.48 -3.45 0.23
C ARG A 43 -3.98 -3.16 0.24
N TYR A 44 -4.57 -2.90 1.40
CA TYR A 44 -5.96 -2.48 1.54
C TYR A 44 -6.23 -1.18 0.78
N TYR A 45 -5.42 -0.15 1.03
CA TYR A 45 -5.58 1.14 0.36
C TYR A 45 -5.56 0.98 -1.16
N THR A 46 -4.48 0.39 -1.69
CA THR A 46 -4.23 0.32 -3.13
C THR A 46 -5.26 -0.53 -3.87
N ASN A 47 -5.80 -1.57 -3.24
CA ASN A 47 -6.76 -2.48 -3.88
C ASN A 47 -8.22 -2.08 -3.70
N ILE A 48 -8.57 -1.32 -2.66
CA ILE A 48 -9.98 -0.96 -2.36
C ILE A 48 -10.27 0.49 -2.72
N VAL A 49 -9.44 1.42 -2.24
CA VAL A 49 -9.69 2.87 -2.32
C VAL A 49 -8.71 3.60 -3.25
N GLY A 50 -7.65 2.94 -3.73
CA GLY A 50 -6.52 3.57 -4.42
C GLY A 50 -6.87 4.29 -5.71
N LYS A 51 -7.99 3.97 -6.35
CA LYS A 51 -8.52 4.70 -7.53
C LYS A 51 -9.18 6.04 -7.20
N TYR A 52 -9.43 6.32 -5.92
CA TYR A 52 -10.15 7.52 -5.46
C TYR A 52 -9.23 8.53 -4.75
N GLY A 53 -7.94 8.59 -5.13
CA GLY A 53 -6.94 9.45 -4.48
C GLY A 53 -7.38 10.92 -4.38
N THR A 54 -7.95 11.49 -5.44
CA THR A 54 -8.47 12.87 -5.43
C THR A 54 -9.58 13.08 -4.40
N GLN A 55 -10.51 12.13 -4.29
CA GLN A 55 -11.61 12.19 -3.33
C GLN A 55 -11.09 12.03 -1.90
N VAL A 56 -10.11 11.15 -1.69
CA VAL A 56 -9.42 11.00 -0.40
C VAL A 56 -8.80 12.33 0.01
N GLN A 57 -7.99 12.94 -0.85
CA GLN A 57 -7.35 14.24 -0.59
C GLN A 57 -8.37 15.34 -0.25
N ALA A 58 -9.47 15.42 -1.00
CA ALA A 58 -10.53 16.39 -0.75
C ALA A 58 -11.19 16.22 0.63
N VAL A 59 -11.47 14.97 1.03
CA VAL A 59 -12.07 14.69 2.33
C VAL A 59 -11.08 14.93 3.47
N LEU A 60 -9.82 14.51 3.33
CA LEU A 60 -8.79 14.75 4.34
C LEU A 60 -8.58 16.26 4.57
N LYS A 61 -8.60 17.06 3.50
CA LYS A 61 -8.53 18.52 3.61
C LYS A 61 -9.71 19.11 4.37
N LYS A 62 -10.93 18.60 4.15
CA LYS A 62 -12.14 19.04 4.87
C LYS A 62 -12.09 18.61 6.35
N ALA A 63 -11.51 17.45 6.63
CA ALA A 63 -11.38 16.89 7.97
C ALA A 63 -10.19 17.46 8.77
N ALA A 64 -9.27 18.20 8.15
CA ALA A 64 -8.03 18.67 8.77
C ALA A 64 -8.23 19.56 10.01
N GLY A 65 -9.41 20.19 10.16
CA GLY A 65 -9.75 20.99 11.33
C GLY A 65 -10.48 20.24 12.44
N LEU A 66 -10.74 18.94 12.28
CA LEU A 66 -11.39 18.12 13.30
C LEU A 66 -10.36 17.67 14.34
N GLU A 67 -10.73 17.81 15.61
CA GLU A 67 -10.03 17.15 16.71
C GLU A 67 -10.34 15.65 16.66
N LEU A 68 -9.34 14.78 16.74
CA LEU A 68 -9.53 13.33 16.63
C LEU A 68 -8.96 12.65 17.87
N ASN A 69 -9.84 12.16 18.74
CA ASN A 69 -9.44 11.26 19.82
C ASN A 69 -9.40 9.81 19.33
N TYR A 70 -10.33 9.45 18.44
CA TYR A 70 -10.38 8.11 17.85
C TYR A 70 -10.67 8.16 16.35
N VAL A 71 -10.08 7.21 15.62
CA VAL A 71 -10.47 6.88 14.24
C VAL A 71 -10.84 5.40 14.19
N CYS A 72 -12.08 5.14 13.80
CA CYS A 72 -12.74 3.85 13.85
C CYS A 72 -13.07 3.38 12.42
N PRO A 73 -12.14 2.69 11.73
CA PRO A 73 -12.42 2.05 10.45
C PRO A 73 -13.30 0.80 10.61
N LEU A 74 -13.93 0.35 9.52
CA LEU A 74 -14.67 -0.93 9.50
C LEU A 74 -13.75 -2.15 9.49
N HIS A 75 -12.48 -1.96 9.13
CA HIS A 75 -11.51 -3.03 8.94
C HIS A 75 -10.18 -2.66 9.60
N GLY A 76 -9.61 -3.58 10.38
CA GLY A 76 -8.36 -3.32 11.10
C GLY A 76 -8.58 -2.65 12.45
N PHE A 77 -7.60 -1.86 12.87
CA PHE A 77 -7.48 -1.36 14.24
C PHE A 77 -8.20 -0.03 14.44
N VAL A 78 -8.72 0.17 15.65
CA VAL A 78 -9.15 1.49 16.12
C VAL A 78 -7.92 2.29 16.50
N TRP A 79 -7.78 3.48 15.91
CA TRP A 79 -6.69 4.39 16.23
C TRP A 79 -7.08 5.28 17.39
N ARG A 80 -6.32 5.22 18.48
CA ARG A 80 -6.48 6.12 19.65
C ARG A 80 -5.20 6.85 20.05
N SER A 81 -4.11 6.57 19.34
CA SER A 81 -2.82 7.21 19.55
C SER A 81 -2.06 7.28 18.22
N HIS A 82 -1.17 8.26 18.08
CA HIS A 82 -0.23 8.37 16.95
C HIS A 82 -0.85 8.24 15.54
N PHE A 83 -2.12 8.66 15.37
CA PHE A 83 -2.82 8.54 14.09
C PHE A 83 -2.18 9.38 12.97
N GLY A 84 -1.48 10.46 13.31
CA GLY A 84 -0.78 11.32 12.36
C GLY A 84 0.20 10.54 11.46
N ASP A 85 0.90 9.57 12.02
CA ASP A 85 1.89 8.76 11.29
C ASP A 85 1.21 7.91 10.19
N PHE A 86 0.00 7.42 10.44
CA PHE A 86 -0.78 6.66 9.45
C PHE A 86 -1.49 7.58 8.46
N LEU A 87 -1.94 8.75 8.90
CA LEU A 87 -2.49 9.78 8.03
C LEU A 87 -1.46 10.21 6.97
N ASP A 88 -0.19 10.36 7.35
CA ASP A 88 0.90 10.69 6.42
C ASP A 88 1.09 9.63 5.33
N LYS A 89 0.93 8.35 5.67
CA LYS A 89 0.92 7.25 4.69
C LYS A 89 -0.25 7.38 3.73
N TYR A 90 -1.46 7.64 4.26
CA TYR A 90 -2.65 7.86 3.44
C TYR A 90 -2.51 9.05 2.49
N LEU A 91 -1.88 10.15 2.91
CA LEU A 91 -1.59 11.31 2.06
C LEU A 91 -0.62 10.98 0.93
N LYS A 92 0.43 10.20 1.23
CA LYS A 92 1.35 9.70 0.19
C LYS A 92 0.64 8.81 -0.81
N TRP A 93 -0.12 7.83 -0.34
CA TRP A 93 -0.81 6.88 -1.21
C TRP A 93 -1.86 7.54 -2.10
N SER A 94 -2.62 8.49 -1.56
CA SER A 94 -3.66 9.20 -2.32
C SER A 94 -3.13 10.20 -3.34
N SER A 95 -1.86 10.59 -3.23
CA SER A 95 -1.17 11.42 -4.22
C SER A 95 -0.31 10.60 -5.19
N TYR A 96 -0.29 9.27 -5.07
CA TYR A 96 0.65 8.38 -5.75
C TYR A 96 2.13 8.73 -5.48
N THR A 97 2.41 9.42 -4.38
CA THR A 97 3.78 9.70 -3.95
C THR A 97 4.39 8.40 -3.41
N PRO A 98 5.55 7.96 -3.96
CA PRO A 98 6.17 6.72 -3.51
C PRO A 98 6.70 6.84 -2.08
N GLU A 99 6.77 5.71 -1.39
CA GLU A 99 7.44 5.64 -0.09
C GLU A 99 8.95 5.45 -0.21
N GLU A 100 9.37 4.76 -1.25
CA GLU A 100 10.74 4.35 -1.47
C GLU A 100 11.22 4.84 -2.85
N ASN A 101 12.38 5.49 -2.87
CA ASN A 101 13.09 5.71 -4.12
C ASN A 101 13.79 4.39 -4.53
N GLY A 102 13.20 3.69 -5.48
CA GLY A 102 13.61 2.36 -5.92
C GLY A 102 12.73 1.84 -7.05
N VAL A 103 12.97 0.59 -7.43
CA VAL A 103 12.35 -0.06 -8.59
C VAL A 103 11.60 -1.32 -8.16
N MET A 104 10.31 -1.38 -8.50
CA MET A 104 9.56 -2.64 -8.50
C MET A 104 9.64 -3.27 -9.90
N ILE A 105 9.97 -4.55 -9.98
CA ILE A 105 10.00 -5.31 -11.23
C ILE A 105 8.94 -6.40 -11.15
N ALA A 106 8.00 -6.41 -12.09
CA ALA A 106 7.05 -7.51 -12.23
C ALA A 106 7.28 -8.20 -13.58
N TYR A 107 7.37 -9.52 -13.58
CA TYR A 107 7.63 -10.28 -14.79
C TYR A 107 6.79 -11.54 -14.93
N ALA A 108 6.65 -11.98 -16.19
CA ALA A 108 6.11 -13.28 -16.55
C ALA A 108 7.11 -14.02 -17.46
N SER A 109 7.39 -15.29 -17.15
CA SER A 109 8.31 -16.11 -17.96
C SER A 109 7.78 -17.53 -18.13
N VAL A 110 7.74 -18.01 -19.37
CA VAL A 110 7.30 -19.39 -19.68
C VAL A 110 8.47 -20.37 -19.57
N TYR A 111 9.66 -19.97 -20.03
CA TYR A 111 10.86 -20.84 -20.10
C TYR A 111 12.08 -20.25 -19.37
N GLY A 112 11.88 -19.25 -18.50
CA GLY A 112 12.94 -18.69 -17.64
C GLY A 112 13.87 -17.65 -18.30
N HIS A 113 13.81 -17.41 -19.61
CA HIS A 113 14.68 -16.41 -20.25
C HIS A 113 14.38 -14.96 -19.81
N THR A 114 13.10 -14.62 -19.66
CA THR A 114 12.68 -13.31 -19.11
C THR A 114 13.10 -13.18 -17.66
N GLU A 115 12.91 -14.23 -16.87
CA GLU A 115 13.34 -14.29 -15.47
C GLU A 115 14.85 -14.07 -15.34
N ASN A 116 15.67 -14.75 -16.14
CA ASN A 116 17.11 -14.56 -16.15
C ASN A 116 17.49 -13.10 -16.46
N THR A 117 16.83 -12.49 -17.45
CA THR A 117 17.05 -11.07 -17.80
C THR A 117 16.69 -10.14 -16.63
N VAL A 118 15.55 -10.39 -15.98
CA VAL A 118 15.09 -9.63 -14.81
C VAL A 118 16.04 -9.77 -13.63
N ASN A 119 16.56 -10.97 -13.36
CA ASN A 119 17.54 -11.19 -12.31
C ASN A 119 18.85 -10.44 -12.56
N ILE A 120 19.35 -10.44 -13.81
CA ILE A 120 20.52 -9.64 -14.19
C ILE A 120 20.26 -8.15 -13.99
N LEU A 121 19.08 -7.65 -14.39
CA LEU A 121 18.69 -6.25 -14.18
C LEU A 121 18.63 -5.91 -12.68
N ALA A 122 18.00 -6.75 -11.87
CA ALA A 122 17.89 -6.56 -10.43
C ALA A 122 19.27 -6.53 -9.76
N CYS A 123 20.19 -7.44 -10.12
CA CYS A 123 21.57 -7.42 -9.64
C CYS A 123 22.27 -6.10 -10.01
N LYS A 124 22.15 -5.65 -11.26
CA LYS A 124 22.76 -4.39 -11.72
C LYS A 124 22.19 -3.15 -11.04
N LEU A 125 20.91 -3.16 -10.66
CA LEU A 125 20.30 -2.09 -9.87
C LEU A 125 20.83 -2.11 -8.42
N ALA A 126 20.90 -3.30 -7.81
CA ALA A 126 21.43 -3.48 -6.46
C ALA A 126 22.91 -3.09 -6.35
N GLU A 127 23.74 -3.43 -7.34
CA GLU A 127 25.16 -2.99 -7.43
C GLU A 127 25.31 -1.46 -7.43
N ARG A 128 24.28 -0.73 -7.86
CA ARG A 128 24.22 0.74 -7.86
C ARG A 128 23.55 1.31 -6.61
N GLY A 129 23.22 0.48 -5.63
CA GLY A 129 22.53 0.87 -4.40
C GLY A 129 21.04 1.16 -4.57
N VAL A 130 20.42 0.75 -5.69
CA VAL A 130 18.98 0.96 -5.94
C VAL A 130 18.17 -0.14 -5.26
N LYS A 131 17.29 0.25 -4.34
CA LYS A 131 16.34 -0.67 -3.70
C LYS A 131 15.45 -1.30 -4.77
N THR A 132 15.43 -2.63 -4.83
CA THR A 132 14.72 -3.37 -5.87
C THR A 132 13.84 -4.46 -5.27
N LYS A 133 12.63 -4.62 -5.78
CA LYS A 133 11.73 -5.73 -5.42
C LYS A 133 11.23 -6.39 -6.70
N VAL A 134 11.41 -7.70 -6.81
CA VAL A 134 11.02 -8.50 -7.99
C VAL A 134 9.81 -9.37 -7.66
N PHE A 135 8.88 -9.47 -8.60
CA PHE A 135 7.68 -10.32 -8.53
C PHE A 135 7.51 -11.13 -9.81
N ASP A 136 7.27 -12.43 -9.64
CA ASP A 136 6.75 -13.28 -10.71
C ASP A 136 5.21 -13.21 -10.70
N THR A 137 4.62 -12.68 -11.76
CA THR A 137 3.17 -12.48 -11.88
C THR A 137 2.40 -13.78 -12.10
N SER A 138 3.07 -14.88 -12.45
CA SER A 138 2.43 -16.18 -12.62
C SER A 138 2.07 -16.86 -11.29
N VAL A 139 2.74 -16.47 -10.20
CA VAL A 139 2.56 -17.06 -8.86
C VAL A 139 2.23 -16.02 -7.78
N THR A 140 2.44 -14.73 -8.05
CA THR A 140 2.14 -13.66 -7.09
C THR A 140 0.78 -13.04 -7.38
N PRO A 141 -0.16 -13.01 -6.40
CA PRO A 141 -1.43 -12.31 -6.58
C PRO A 141 -1.23 -10.82 -6.88
N ALA A 142 -2.00 -10.30 -7.83
CA ALA A 142 -1.89 -8.91 -8.30
C ALA A 142 -1.99 -7.86 -7.18
N SER A 143 -2.69 -8.16 -6.08
CA SER A 143 -2.85 -7.24 -4.95
C SER A 143 -1.52 -6.88 -4.27
N TYR A 144 -0.58 -7.82 -4.18
CA TYR A 144 0.75 -7.57 -3.62
C TYR A 144 1.61 -6.74 -4.57
N ILE A 145 1.51 -7.01 -5.88
CA ILE A 145 2.24 -6.28 -6.91
C ILE A 145 1.76 -4.83 -6.97
N LEU A 146 0.45 -4.60 -6.96
CA LEU A 146 -0.16 -3.26 -6.97
C LEU A 146 0.23 -2.47 -5.70
N SER A 147 0.23 -3.11 -4.54
CA SER A 147 0.69 -2.49 -3.29
C SER A 147 2.15 -2.01 -3.41
N ASN A 148 3.02 -2.83 -4.00
CA ASN A 148 4.42 -2.46 -4.22
C ASN A 148 4.61 -1.43 -5.34
N ALA A 149 3.73 -1.39 -6.34
CA ALA A 149 3.74 -0.34 -7.36
C ALA A 149 3.52 1.06 -6.76
N PHE A 150 2.74 1.18 -5.67
CA PHE A 150 2.62 2.44 -4.92
C PHE A 150 3.81 2.68 -3.97
N LYS A 151 4.46 1.62 -3.50
CA LYS A 151 5.61 1.72 -2.58
C LYS A 151 6.84 2.31 -3.27
N TYR A 152 7.13 1.86 -4.49
CA TYR A 152 8.35 2.21 -5.21
C TYR A 152 8.12 3.30 -6.26
N SER A 153 9.10 4.19 -6.41
CA SER A 153 9.08 5.31 -7.38
C SER A 153 9.10 4.91 -8.86
N HIS A 154 9.63 3.73 -9.18
CA HIS A 154 9.82 3.27 -10.56
C HIS A 154 9.31 1.84 -10.71
N MET A 155 8.86 1.50 -11.91
CA MET A 155 8.36 0.17 -12.24
C MET A 155 8.95 -0.33 -13.56
N VAL A 156 9.32 -1.61 -13.59
CA VAL A 156 9.68 -2.35 -14.80
C VAL A 156 8.72 -3.51 -14.97
N LEU A 157 8.11 -3.61 -16.15
CA LEU A 157 7.27 -4.74 -16.54
C LEU A 157 7.97 -5.53 -17.64
N ALA A 158 8.13 -6.83 -17.45
CA ALA A 158 8.81 -7.70 -18.39
C ALA A 158 7.98 -8.95 -18.69
N SER A 159 7.69 -9.22 -19.95
CA SER A 159 6.96 -10.43 -20.34
C SER A 159 7.57 -11.02 -21.62
N THR A 160 7.38 -12.32 -21.80
CA THR A 160 7.61 -12.94 -23.11
C THR A 160 6.43 -12.66 -24.03
N THR A 161 6.68 -12.62 -25.33
CA THR A 161 5.59 -12.71 -26.29
C THR A 161 5.03 -14.13 -26.28
N TYR A 162 3.71 -14.26 -26.18
CA TYR A 162 2.98 -15.53 -26.33
C TYR A 162 1.80 -15.32 -27.27
N ASN A 163 1.75 -16.08 -28.36
CA ASN A 163 0.74 -15.94 -29.42
C ASN A 163 0.55 -14.49 -29.92
N ALA A 164 1.67 -13.80 -30.19
CA ALA A 164 1.71 -12.39 -30.60
C ALA A 164 1.12 -11.38 -29.57
N GLY A 165 0.84 -11.82 -28.34
CA GLY A 165 0.42 -10.99 -27.22
C GLY A 165 1.43 -10.96 -26.07
N ILE A 166 1.08 -10.23 -25.02
CA ILE A 166 1.77 -10.27 -23.73
C ILE A 166 1.29 -11.51 -22.99
N PHE A 167 2.23 -12.33 -22.51
CA PHE A 167 1.91 -13.40 -21.55
C PHE A 167 1.63 -12.80 -20.17
#